data_AF-A0ABD1N571-F1
#
_entry.id   AF-A0ABD1N571-F1
#
_cell.length_a   1.000
_cell.length_b   1.000
_cell.length_c   1.000
_cell.angle_alpha   90.00
_cell.angle_beta   90.00
_cell.angle_gamma   90.00
#
_symmetry.space_group_name_H-M   'P 1'
#
loop_
_entity.id
_entity.type
_entity.pdbx_description
1 polymer ?
#
loop_
_entity_poly.entity_id
_entity_poly.type
_entity_poly.pdbx_seq_one_letter_code
_entity_poly.pdbx_strand_id
1 'polypeptide(L)'
;MFDWGELFSMHGLVLLTAQAHFSSLKPPVCNVFKKDSHCEKLSGNQEAFLYVSLFLLARGSAGFKASLPSHGADQFDERDPKEARHLSTYFNVLLFALCIGGIVSLILNVGIQFRRGWAWSFGASTIEILLSTLIFALALPLYRIHDAQRTNAIIEIIQVQPLHTLQ
;
A
#
# COMPACT_ATOMS: atom_id res chain seq x y z
N MET A 1 -5.83 7.29 -13.56
CA MET A 1 -5.16 6.16 -12.88
C MET A 1 -3.86 6.63 -12.23
N PHE A 2 -4.01 7.55 -11.30
CA PHE A 2 -3.04 7.86 -10.25
C PHE A 2 -3.95 7.84 -9.03
N ASP A 3 -3.96 6.72 -8.31
CA ASP A 3 -4.91 6.53 -7.22
C ASP A 3 -4.46 7.43 -6.06
N TRP A 4 -5.40 8.20 -5.48
CA TRP A 4 -5.12 9.04 -4.31
C TRP A 4 -4.48 8.25 -3.15
N GLY A 5 -4.67 6.92 -3.13
CA GLY A 5 -4.08 6.01 -2.16
C GLY A 5 -2.55 6.02 -2.12
N GLU A 6 -1.86 6.14 -3.25
CA GLU A 6 -0.38 6.20 -3.26
C GLU A 6 0.11 7.50 -2.61
N LEU A 7 -0.55 8.62 -2.92
CA LEU A 7 -0.25 9.92 -2.30
C LEU A 7 -0.47 9.89 -0.78
N PHE A 8 -1.57 9.29 -0.31
CA PHE A 8 -1.79 9.12 1.13
C PHE A 8 -0.71 8.27 1.80
N SER A 9 -0.28 7.18 1.14
CA SER A 9 0.80 6.31 1.64
C SER A 9 2.12 7.06 1.76
N MET A 10 2.48 7.83 0.73
CA MET A 10 3.68 8.67 0.69
C MET A 10 3.70 9.69 1.83
N HIS A 11 2.62 10.45 1.99
CA HIS A 11 2.54 11.44 3.05
C HIS A 11 2.64 10.78 4.43
N GLY A 12 1.97 9.64 4.64
CA GLY A 12 2.08 8.87 5.87
C GLY A 12 3.53 8.46 6.18
N LEU A 13 4.26 7.92 5.21
CA LEU A 13 5.66 7.51 5.39
C LEU A 13 6.61 8.70 5.58
N VAL A 14 6.40 9.81 4.86
CA VAL A 14 7.21 11.02 5.03
C VAL A 14 7.04 11.59 6.43
N LEU A 15 5.80 11.65 6.94
CA LEU A 15 5.53 12.12 8.30
C LEU A 15 6.14 11.16 9.34
N LEU A 16 5.99 9.84 9.18
CA LEU A 16 6.65 8.86 10.05
C LEU A 16 8.18 8.98 10.02
N THR A 17 8.76 9.23 8.85
CA THR A 17 10.20 9.47 8.68
C THR A 17 10.64 10.73 9.41
N ALA A 18 9.88 11.82 9.27
CA ALA A 18 10.14 13.08 9.96
C ALA A 18 10.07 12.89 11.50
N GLN A 19 9.04 12.23 12.01
CA GLN A 19 8.91 11.94 13.43
C GLN A 19 10.04 11.04 13.95
N ALA A 20 10.47 10.05 13.17
CA ALA A 20 11.59 9.19 13.53
C ALA A 20 12.94 9.92 13.50
N HIS A 21 13.11 10.90 12.61
CA HIS A 21 14.34 11.66 12.44
C HIS A 21 14.50 12.76 13.49
N PHE A 22 13.47 13.61 13.67
CA PHE A 22 13.57 14.77 14.57
C PHE A 22 13.37 14.38 16.04
N SER A 23 14.37 14.67 16.87
CA SER A 23 14.31 14.45 18.33
C SER A 23 13.21 15.24 19.02
N SER A 24 12.75 16.36 18.45
CA SER A 24 11.64 17.15 19.01
C SER A 24 10.26 16.48 18.88
N LEU A 25 10.12 15.50 17.99
CA LEU A 25 8.84 14.82 17.72
C LEU A 25 8.74 13.44 18.36
N LYS A 26 9.76 13.02 19.12
CA LYS A 26 9.80 11.74 19.83
C LYS A 26 10.25 11.95 21.27
N PRO A 27 9.83 11.08 22.20
CA PRO A 27 10.31 11.14 23.58
C PRO A 27 11.81 10.85 23.64
N PRO A 28 12.48 11.26 24.74
CA PRO A 28 13.88 10.95 24.97
C PRO A 28 14.12 9.43 24.95
N VAL A 29 15.29 9.02 24.47
CA VAL A 29 15.65 7.61 24.37
C VAL A 29 15.68 7.02 25.78
N CYS A 30 14.88 5.99 26.00
CA CYS A 30 14.77 5.30 27.27
C CYS A 30 14.87 3.78 27.08
N ASN A 31 15.57 3.11 27.99
CA ASN A 31 15.71 1.67 27.97
C ASN A 31 14.58 1.02 28.78
N VAL A 32 13.58 0.48 28.08
CA VAL A 32 12.42 -0.20 28.67
C VAL A 32 12.77 -1.48 29.44
N PHE A 33 13.98 -2.03 29.25
CA PHE A 33 14.44 -3.25 29.93
C PHE A 33 15.12 -2.99 31.27
N LYS A 34 15.32 -1.72 31.65
CA LYS A 34 15.88 -1.34 32.96
C LYS A 34 14.74 -1.14 33.97
N LYS A 35 14.78 -1.85 35.09
CA LYS A 35 13.68 -1.89 36.08
C LYS A 35 13.35 -0.54 36.74
N ASP A 36 14.32 0.39 36.77
CA ASP A 36 14.18 1.74 37.36
C ASP A 36 14.18 2.86 36.31
N SER A 37 13.88 2.55 35.03
CA SER A 37 13.77 3.58 33.99
C SER A 37 12.36 4.16 33.91
N HIS A 38 12.24 5.47 34.09
CA HIS A 38 11.01 6.20 33.80
C HIS A 38 10.99 6.56 32.31
N CYS A 39 10.42 5.67 31.49
CA CYS A 39 10.20 5.96 30.08
C CYS A 39 8.91 6.77 29.91
N GLU A 40 9.04 7.97 29.36
CA GLU A 40 7.90 8.81 29.02
C GLU A 40 7.16 8.21 27.80
N LYS A 41 5.83 8.11 27.91
CA LYS A 41 4.98 7.72 26.78
C LYS A 41 4.79 8.92 25.87
N LEU A 42 4.62 8.69 24.56
CA LEU A 42 4.18 9.74 23.66
C LEU A 42 2.85 10.31 24.18
N SER A 43 2.74 11.63 24.23
CA SER A 43 1.52 12.30 24.65
C SER A 43 1.30 13.59 23.85
N GLY A 44 0.04 14.06 23.84
CA GLY A 44 -0.34 15.30 23.20
C GLY A 44 -0.06 15.32 21.70
N ASN A 45 0.64 16.35 21.23
CA ASN A 45 0.85 16.58 19.79
C ASN A 45 1.72 15.51 19.12
N GLN A 46 2.67 14.91 19.83
CA GLN A 46 3.54 13.86 19.28
C GLN A 46 2.77 12.57 18.99
N GLU A 47 1.86 12.21 19.91
CA GLU A 47 0.97 11.07 19.76
C GLU A 47 -0.04 11.30 18.62
N ALA A 48 -0.68 12.47 18.58
CA ALA A 48 -1.60 12.82 17.50
C ALA A 48 -0.91 12.77 16.12
N PHE A 49 0.32 13.30 16.04
CA PHE A 49 1.11 13.26 14.82
C PHE A 49 1.41 11.81 14.37
N LEU A 50 1.77 10.92 15.31
CA LEU A 50 1.98 9.50 15.01
C LEU A 50 0.70 8.87 14.44
N TYR A 51 -0.44 9.07 15.09
CA TYR A 51 -1.71 8.47 14.65
C TYR A 51 -2.19 8.99 13.30
N VAL A 52 -2.06 10.29 13.04
CA VAL A 52 -2.38 10.87 11.73
C VAL A 52 -1.50 10.23 10.65
N SER A 53 -0.20 10.09 10.91
CA SER A 53 0.74 9.50 9.96
C SER A 53 0.41 8.03 9.66
N LEU A 54 0.11 7.24 10.70
CA LEU A 54 -0.32 5.85 10.57
C LEU A 54 -1.66 5.72 9.84
N PHE A 55 -2.61 6.61 10.11
CA PHE A 55 -3.90 6.61 9.44
C PHE A 55 -3.77 6.88 7.94
N LEU A 56 -2.96 7.87 7.56
CA LEU A 56 -2.68 8.18 6.15
C LEU A 56 -2.04 6.98 5.44
N LEU A 57 -1.04 6.36 6.07
CA LEU A 57 -0.39 5.16 5.55
C LEU A 57 -1.37 3.98 5.39
N ALA A 58 -2.19 3.72 6.41
CA ALA A 58 -3.17 2.63 6.39
C ALA A 58 -4.23 2.82 5.30
N ARG A 59 -4.80 4.04 5.21
CA ARG A 59 -5.77 4.40 4.18
C ARG A 59 -5.19 4.21 2.78
N GLY A 60 -3.97 4.69 2.57
CA GLY A 60 -3.29 4.58 1.28
C GLY A 60 -2.99 3.14 0.89
N SER A 61 -2.43 2.36 1.81
CA SER A 61 -2.11 0.95 1.59
C SER A 61 -3.36 0.10 1.31
N ALA A 62 -4.46 0.37 2.01
CA ALA A 62 -5.72 -0.33 1.79
C ALA A 62 -6.30 -0.05 0.39
N GLY A 63 -6.27 1.20 -0.06
CA GLY A 63 -6.75 1.58 -1.38
C GLY A 63 -6.00 0.87 -2.51
N PHE A 64 -4.67 0.95 -2.48
CA PHE A 64 -3.82 0.29 -3.48
C PHE A 64 -4.03 -1.23 -3.53
N LYS A 65 -4.11 -1.89 -2.36
CA LYS A 65 -4.33 -3.34 -2.29
C LYS A 65 -5.69 -3.76 -2.83
N ALA A 66 -6.71 -2.91 -2.70
CA ALA A 66 -8.06 -3.19 -3.18
C ALA A 66 -8.19 -2.97 -4.70
N SER A 67 -7.55 -1.93 -5.26
CA SER A 67 -7.71 -1.58 -6.67
C SER A 67 -6.73 -2.30 -7.61
N LEU A 68 -5.55 -2.70 -7.14
CA LEU A 68 -4.52 -3.26 -8.00
C LEU A 68 -4.91 -4.58 -8.70
N PRO A 69 -5.48 -5.59 -7.99
CA PRO A 69 -5.78 -6.88 -8.63
C PRO A 69 -6.89 -6.75 -9.67
N SER A 70 -7.93 -5.94 -9.38
CA SER A 70 -8.99 -5.68 -10.35
C SER A 70 -8.48 -4.89 -11.55
N HIS A 71 -7.64 -3.87 -11.32
CA HIS A 71 -7.05 -3.12 -12.41
C HIS A 71 -6.23 -4.00 -13.38
N GLY A 72 -5.44 -4.94 -12.85
CA GLY A 72 -4.70 -5.88 -13.68
C GLY A 72 -5.58 -6.93 -14.35
N ALA A 73 -6.66 -7.36 -13.70
CA ALA A 73 -7.67 -8.24 -14.30
C ALA A 73 -8.37 -7.57 -15.49
N ASP A 74 -8.69 -6.28 -15.39
CA ASP A 74 -9.32 -5.48 -16.45
C ASP A 74 -8.47 -5.37 -17.73
N GLN A 75 -7.21 -5.80 -17.69
CA GLN A 75 -6.36 -5.82 -18.89
C GLN A 75 -6.63 -7.02 -19.81
N PHE A 76 -7.30 -8.06 -19.33
CA PHE A 76 -7.58 -9.29 -20.08
C PHE A 76 -9.05 -9.34 -20.54
N ASP A 77 -9.31 -9.80 -21.77
CA ASP A 77 -10.66 -10.07 -22.27
C ASP A 77 -11.07 -11.52 -21.96
N GLU A 78 -12.07 -11.70 -21.08
CA GLU A 78 -12.60 -13.03 -20.74
C GLU A 78 -13.29 -13.76 -21.91
N ARG A 79 -13.68 -13.03 -22.96
CA ARG A 79 -14.33 -13.60 -24.15
C ARG A 79 -13.33 -14.26 -25.09
N ASP A 80 -12.05 -13.91 -25.02
CA ASP A 80 -10.99 -14.62 -25.72
C ASP A 80 -10.51 -15.81 -24.85
N PRO A 81 -10.71 -17.07 -25.29
CA PRO A 81 -10.31 -18.25 -24.51
C PRO A 81 -8.80 -18.31 -24.21
N LYS A 82 -7.95 -17.63 -24.99
CA LYS A 82 -6.51 -17.51 -24.68
C LYS A 82 -6.27 -16.52 -23.53
N GLU A 83 -6.87 -15.33 -23.60
CA GLU A 83 -6.71 -14.29 -22.57
C GLU A 83 -7.36 -14.70 -21.24
N ALA A 84 -8.51 -15.38 -21.28
CA ALA A 84 -9.16 -15.96 -20.11
C ALA A 84 -8.25 -16.95 -19.35
N ARG A 85 -7.44 -17.75 -20.06
CA ARG A 85 -6.44 -18.62 -19.44
C ARG A 85 -5.30 -17.81 -18.81
N HIS A 86 -4.86 -16.74 -19.47
CA HIS A 86 -3.81 -15.86 -18.96
C HIS A 86 -4.23 -15.09 -17.70
N LEU A 87 -5.52 -14.78 -17.54
CA LEU A 87 -6.05 -14.15 -16.33
C LEU A 87 -5.78 -15.00 -15.07
N SER A 88 -5.98 -16.32 -15.14
CA SER A 88 -5.64 -17.23 -14.03
C SER A 88 -4.13 -17.26 -13.75
N THR A 89 -3.29 -17.22 -14.80
CA THR A 89 -1.84 -17.13 -14.64
C THR A 89 -1.44 -15.80 -13.99
N TYR A 90 -2.09 -14.69 -14.36
CA TYR A 90 -1.87 -13.38 -13.76
C TYR A 90 -2.07 -13.42 -12.24
N PHE A 91 -3.19 -13.95 -11.74
CA PHE A 91 -3.43 -14.03 -10.29
C PHE A 91 -2.41 -14.93 -9.57
N ASN A 92 -2.02 -16.05 -10.18
CA ASN A 92 -0.99 -16.92 -9.63
C ASN A 92 0.36 -16.19 -9.53
N VAL A 93 0.76 -15.47 -10.58
CA VAL A 93 2.01 -14.69 -10.60
C VAL A 93 1.93 -13.53 -9.61
N LEU A 94 0.80 -12.83 -9.52
CA LEU A 94 0.57 -11.74 -8.56
C LEU A 94 0.75 -12.23 -7.12
N LEU A 95 0.08 -13.34 -6.74
CA LEU A 95 0.18 -13.90 -5.40
C LEU A 95 1.61 -14.39 -5.09
N PHE A 96 2.26 -15.04 -6.05
CA PHE A 96 3.65 -15.46 -5.89
C PHE A 96 4.58 -14.25 -5.68
N ALA A 97 4.43 -13.19 -6.49
CA ALA A 97 5.19 -11.96 -6.37
C ALA A 97 4.95 -11.25 -5.03
N LEU A 98 3.71 -11.22 -4.54
CA LEU A 98 3.38 -10.65 -3.22
C LEU A 98 4.04 -11.42 -2.08
N CYS A 99 4.05 -12.75 -2.14
CA CYS A 99 4.73 -13.58 -1.14
C CYS A 99 6.24 -13.32 -1.12
N ILE A 100 6.89 -13.37 -2.29
CA ILE A 100 8.33 -13.11 -2.39
C ILE A 100 8.67 -11.67 -1.99
N GLY A 101 7.88 -10.70 -2.47
CA GLY A 101 8.04 -9.29 -2.12
C GLY A 101 7.89 -9.04 -0.62
N GLY A 102 6.94 -9.71 0.05
CA GLY A 102 6.77 -9.66 1.49
C GLY A 102 7.99 -10.19 2.25
N ILE A 103 8.56 -11.32 1.80
CA ILE A 103 9.78 -11.90 2.40
C ILE A 103 10.96 -10.94 2.23
N VAL A 104 11.18 -10.42 1.01
CA VAL A 104 12.27 -9.48 0.71
C VAL A 104 12.11 -8.20 1.52
N SER A 105 10.90 -7.62 1.54
CA SER A 105 10.61 -6.40 2.29
C SER A 105 10.87 -6.58 3.78
N LEU A 106 10.45 -7.71 4.36
CA LEU A 106 10.71 -8.02 5.76
C LEU A 106 12.22 -8.07 6.04
N ILE A 107 12.98 -8.83 5.25
CA ILE A 107 14.44 -8.97 5.44
C ILE A 107 15.15 -7.62 5.33
N LEU A 108 14.84 -6.86 4.28
CA LEU A 108 15.49 -5.57 4.01
C LEU A 108 15.11 -4.50 5.03
N ASN A 109 13.81 -4.26 5.24
CA ASN A 109 13.35 -3.20 6.13
C ASN A 109 13.71 -3.47 7.59
N VAL A 110 13.52 -4.70 8.06
CA VAL A 110 13.91 -5.07 9.43
C VAL A 110 15.43 -5.02 9.59
N GLY A 111 16.19 -5.47 8.60
CA GLY A 111 17.66 -5.37 8.61
C GLY A 111 18.17 -3.92 8.64
N ILE A 112 17.52 -3.01 7.91
CA ILE A 112 17.83 -1.57 7.94
C ILE A 112 17.43 -0.97 9.29
N GLN A 113 16.25 -1.30 9.79
CA GLN A 113 15.72 -0.80 11.05
C GLN A 113 16.63 -1.17 12.23
N PHE A 114 17.10 -2.41 12.32
CA PHE A 114 18.01 -2.81 13.41
C PHE A 114 19.37 -2.13 13.35
N ARG A 115 19.90 -1.83 12.16
CA ARG A 115 21.23 -1.23 11.99
C ARG A 115 21.25 0.30 11.98
N ARG A 116 20.22 0.93 11.43
CA ARG A 116 20.17 2.38 11.18
C ARG A 116 18.93 3.06 11.77
N GLY A 117 17.98 2.30 12.31
CA GLY A 117 16.77 2.83 12.93
C GLY A 117 15.63 3.08 11.96
N TRP A 118 14.50 3.53 12.52
CA TRP A 118 13.21 3.63 11.84
C TRP A 118 13.18 4.63 10.68
N ALA A 119 13.85 5.79 10.82
CA ALA A 119 13.85 6.81 9.77
C ALA A 119 14.40 6.28 8.43
N TRP A 120 15.45 5.45 8.48
CA TRP A 120 16.03 4.86 7.27
C TRP A 120 15.14 3.79 6.64
N SER A 121 14.43 3.00 7.46
CA SER A 121 13.49 2.00 6.94
C SER A 121 12.27 2.67 6.29
N PHE A 122 11.67 3.67 6.94
CA PHE A 122 10.56 4.42 6.34
C PHE A 122 10.99 5.19 5.08
N GLY A 123 12.19 5.75 5.08
CA GLY A 123 12.78 6.38 3.90
C GLY A 123 12.96 5.39 2.73
N ALA A 124 13.45 4.17 3.01
CA ALA A 124 13.58 3.12 2.01
C ALA A 124 12.21 2.75 1.41
N SER A 125 11.19 2.53 2.25
CA SER A 125 9.82 2.26 1.77
C SER A 125 9.26 3.41 0.93
N THR A 126 9.59 4.66 1.25
CA THR A 126 9.15 5.83 0.45
C THR A 126 9.75 5.78 -0.96
N ILE A 127 11.03 5.42 -1.08
CA ILE A 127 11.71 5.28 -2.38
C ILE A 127 11.11 4.12 -3.19
N GLU A 128 10.79 2.99 -2.53
CA GLU A 128 10.15 1.84 -3.18
C GLU A 128 8.80 2.21 -3.80
N ILE A 129 7.95 2.92 -3.05
CA ILE A 129 6.67 3.37 -3.59
C ILE A 129 6.90 4.38 -4.74
N LEU A 130 7.91 5.27 -4.65
CA LEU A 130 8.17 6.28 -5.68
C LEU A 130 8.55 5.60 -6.99
N LEU A 131 9.43 4.61 -6.90
CA LEU A 131 9.85 3.80 -8.04
C LEU A 131 8.65 3.03 -8.65
N SER A 132 7.81 2.43 -7.81
CA SER A 132 6.60 1.74 -8.29
C SER A 132 5.66 2.69 -9.02
N THR A 133 5.37 3.85 -8.44
CA THR A 133 4.52 4.88 -9.05
C THR A 133 5.09 5.34 -10.39
N LEU A 134 6.40 5.53 -10.50
CA LEU A 134 7.05 5.89 -11.76
C LEU A 134 6.89 4.78 -12.82
N ILE A 135 7.06 3.51 -12.44
CA ILE A 135 6.88 2.38 -13.36
C ILE A 135 5.42 2.32 -13.86
N PHE A 136 4.44 2.45 -12.96
CA PHE A 136 3.02 2.50 -13.32
C PHE A 136 2.71 3.69 -14.25
N ALA A 137 3.26 4.86 -13.95
CA ALA A 137 3.09 6.05 -14.76
C ALA A 137 3.67 5.90 -16.17
N LEU A 138 4.86 5.29 -16.30
CA LEU A 138 5.50 5.02 -17.58
C LEU A 138 4.79 3.91 -18.37
N ALA A 139 4.10 3.00 -17.69
CA ALA A 139 3.30 1.94 -18.30
C ALA A 139 1.90 2.41 -18.75
N LEU A 140 1.46 3.63 -18.37
CA LEU A 140 0.17 4.20 -18.77
C LEU A 140 -0.22 4.01 -20.25
N PRO A 141 0.64 4.30 -21.25
CA PRO A 141 0.29 4.13 -22.66
C PRO A 141 0.13 2.66 -23.10
N LEU A 142 0.59 1.70 -22.29
CA LEU A 142 0.47 0.26 -22.57
C LEU A 142 -0.84 -0.32 -22.01
N TYR A 143 -1.51 0.37 -21.10
CA TYR A 143 -2.73 -0.13 -20.48
C TYR A 143 -3.94 -0.01 -21.42
N ARG A 144 -4.77 -1.05 -21.41
CA ARG A 144 -6.11 -1.02 -21.97
C ARG A 144 -6.99 -0.20 -21.03
N ILE A 145 -7.40 0.98 -21.48
CA ILE A 145 -8.32 1.87 -20.77
C ILE A 145 -9.69 1.67 -21.39
N HIS A 146 -10.62 1.11 -20.61
CA HIS A 146 -12.02 1.02 -20.99
C HIS A 146 -12.70 2.36 -20.70
N ASP A 147 -13.39 2.92 -21.69
CA ASP A 147 -14.26 4.07 -21.46
C ASP A 147 -15.39 3.63 -20.52
N ALA A 148 -15.54 4.33 -19.38
CA ALA A 148 -16.66 4.08 -18.48
C ALA A 148 -17.96 4.39 -19.25
N GLN A 149 -18.68 3.35 -19.69
CA GLN A 149 -20.06 3.53 -20.12
C GLN A 149 -20.81 4.19 -18.96
N ARG A 150 -21.53 5.28 -19.23
CA ARG A 150 -22.30 6.05 -18.22
C ARG A 150 -23.52 5.26 -17.72
N THR A 151 -23.31 4.08 -17.20
CA THR A 151 -24.30 3.35 -16.42
C THR A 151 -23.84 3.46 -14.97
N ASN A 152 -24.76 3.79 -14.05
CA ASN A 152 -24.37 3.97 -12.66
C ASN A 152 -23.77 2.66 -12.14
N ALA A 153 -22.49 2.67 -11.74
CA ALA A 153 -21.76 1.49 -11.26
C ALA A 153 -22.49 0.73 -10.13
N ILE A 154 -23.31 1.43 -9.36
CA ILE A 154 -24.18 0.84 -8.33
C ILE A 154 -25.20 -0.13 -8.94
N ILE A 155 -25.76 0.18 -10.11
CA ILE A 155 -26.74 -0.67 -10.79
C ILE A 155 -26.05 -1.93 -11.31
N GLU A 156 -24.83 -1.81 -11.84
CA GLU A 156 -24.04 -2.93 -12.35
C GLU A 156 -23.66 -3.91 -11.23
N ILE A 157 -23.24 -3.39 -10.07
CA ILE A 157 -23.00 -4.21 -8.86
C ILE A 157 -24.28 -4.89 -8.38
N ILE A 158 -25.43 -4.20 -8.43
CA ILE A 158 -26.73 -4.79 -8.05
C ILE A 158 -27.19 -5.86 -9.05
N GLN A 159 -26.86 -5.72 -10.34
CA GLN A 159 -27.28 -6.66 -11.39
C GLN A 159 -26.58 -8.02 -11.31
N VAL A 160 -25.38 -8.08 -10.73
CA VAL A 160 -24.63 -9.34 -10.57
C VAL A 160 -25.22 -10.24 -9.46
N GLN A 161 -26.01 -9.69 -8.53
CA GLN A 161 -26.48 -10.41 -7.34
C GLN A 161 -27.79 -11.24 -7.47
N PRO A 162 -28.76 -11.09 -8.42
CA PRO A 162 -30.03 -11.81 -8.33
C PRO A 162 -30.25 -12.99 -9.28
N LEU A 163 -29.33 -13.36 -10.19
CA LEU A 163 -29.63 -14.34 -11.25
C LEU A 163 -28.95 -15.72 -11.11
N HIS A 164 -28.52 -16.12 -9.91
CA HIS A 164 -27.94 -17.47 -9.69
C HIS A 164 -28.69 -18.33 -8.65
N THR A 165 -29.83 -17.85 -8.14
CA THR A 165 -30.69 -18.57 -7.17
C THR A 165 -31.98 -19.14 -7.77
N LEU A 166 -32.17 -19.07 -9.09
CA LEU A 166 -33.37 -19.60 -9.78
C LEU A 166 -33.02 -20.45 -11.02
N GLN A 167 -32.15 -21.44 -10.88
CA GLN A 167 -32.13 -22.63 -11.75
C GLN A 167 -31.52 -23.83 -11.03
#